data_AF-A0A974UM08-F1
#
_entry.id   AF-A0A974UM08-F1
#
_cell.length_a   1.000
_cell.length_b   1.000
_cell.length_c   1.000
_cell.angle_alpha   90.00
_cell.angle_beta   90.00
_cell.angle_gamma   90.00
#
_symmetry.space_group_name_H-M   'P 1'
#
loop_
_entity.id
_entity.type
_entity.pdbx_description
1 polymer ?
#
loop_
_entity_poly.entity_id
_entity_poly.type
_entity_poly.pdbx_seq_one_letter_code
_entity_poly.pdbx_strand_id
1 'polypeptide(L)'
;MRKIWILMPIVLSLTLGLMLSFALLKNPGNMALSASPGTIDTASIHQSLDILADDLNELRLDVESINGNLEQQAEEYAAQREKLQQLAKNAQDYKESSDDIYEAKIISLLGDPVGFSNTKSSSIMVFDFYKIDYRGFVAKVTPKQQKAISVRMAENSQRETTSVALKRAGGVLAINGGGFYSAVSQGKTVYLPLGNTVVAGELVGDFVPTYKNLTFTGFTNSGKLIGGEFETKEELMDTEPYAGVTFVPQLLSGGKKTAIPSQWAAAKQPRTIVGEYPNKDILMIVIDGRQSDWSSGVTLEEAQDVLIQLGIKEAYNLDGGGSTSMVFNGEVLNKPSDGVERPVVSNIIVQ
;
A
#
# COMPACT_ATOMS: atom_id res chain seq x y z
N MET A 1 -18.54 -19.27 -3.72
CA MET A 1 -19.29 -20.43 -4.27
C MET A 1 -20.77 -20.06 -4.50
N ARG A 2 -21.10 -19.27 -5.54
CA ARG A 2 -22.50 -18.83 -5.79
C ARG A 2 -22.84 -18.53 -7.26
N LYS A 3 -22.04 -19.01 -8.22
CA LYS A 3 -22.24 -18.77 -9.67
C LYS A 3 -22.72 -19.99 -10.49
N ILE A 4 -22.99 -21.14 -9.84
CA ILE A 4 -23.37 -22.39 -10.54
C ILE A 4 -24.91 -22.55 -10.70
N TRP A 5 -25.72 -21.76 -9.99
CA TRP A 5 -27.18 -21.97 -9.93
C TRP A 5 -27.99 -21.33 -11.06
N ILE A 6 -27.39 -20.46 -11.90
CA ILE A 6 -28.11 -19.77 -12.98
C ILE A 6 -28.06 -20.54 -14.32
N LEU A 7 -27.07 -21.41 -14.52
CA LEU A 7 -26.94 -22.24 -15.73
C LEU A 7 -27.80 -23.52 -15.68
N MET A 8 -28.18 -23.96 -14.48
CA MET A 8 -28.92 -25.21 -14.29
C MET A 8 -30.34 -25.23 -14.94
N PRO A 9 -31.18 -24.18 -14.88
CA PRO A 9 -32.50 -24.22 -15.51
C PRO A 9 -32.46 -24.17 -17.05
N ILE A 10 -31.43 -23.54 -17.64
CA ILE A 10 -31.27 -23.44 -19.10
C ILE A 10 -30.84 -24.78 -19.70
N VAL A 11 -29.95 -25.52 -19.02
CA VAL A 11 -29.54 -26.86 -19.46
C VAL A 11 -30.68 -27.87 -19.24
N LEU A 12 -31.47 -27.71 -18.18
CA LEU A 12 -32.61 -28.60 -17.91
C LEU A 12 -33.72 -28.47 -18.97
N SER A 13 -34.02 -27.25 -19.45
CA SER A 13 -35.08 -27.05 -20.46
C SER A 13 -34.71 -27.62 -21.84
N LEU A 14 -33.44 -27.47 -22.25
CA LEU A 14 -32.92 -28.04 -23.50
C LEU A 14 -32.95 -29.58 -23.50
N THR A 15 -32.61 -30.21 -22.37
CA THR A 15 -32.64 -31.67 -22.25
C THR A 15 -34.06 -32.24 -22.19
N LEU A 16 -35.00 -31.52 -21.57
CA LEU A 16 -36.41 -31.94 -21.51
C LEU A 16 -37.09 -31.90 -22.89
N GLY A 17 -36.80 -30.86 -23.70
CA GLY A 17 -37.31 -30.75 -25.07
C GLY A 17 -36.81 -31.87 -25.98
N LEU A 18 -35.53 -32.25 -25.86
CA LEU A 18 -34.92 -33.35 -26.62
C LEU A 18 -35.46 -34.72 -26.19
N MET A 19 -35.74 -34.91 -24.89
CA MET A 19 -36.37 -36.13 -24.37
C MET A 19 -37.83 -36.28 -24.84
N LEU A 20 -38.58 -35.18 -24.94
CA LEU A 20 -39.96 -35.19 -25.43
C LEU A 20 -40.05 -35.53 -26.93
N SER A 21 -39.09 -35.04 -27.75
CA SER A 21 -39.04 -35.38 -29.17
C SER A 21 -38.71 -36.85 -29.41
N PHE A 22 -37.83 -37.45 -28.60
CA PHE A 22 -37.51 -38.88 -28.67
C PHE A 22 -38.64 -39.78 -28.16
N ALA A 23 -39.46 -39.34 -27.20
CA ALA A 23 -40.61 -40.10 -26.71
C ALA A 23 -41.72 -40.21 -27.76
N LEU A 24 -41.92 -39.17 -28.58
CA LEU A 24 -42.87 -39.17 -29.70
C LEU A 24 -42.42 -40.11 -30.85
N LEU A 25 -41.12 -40.34 -31.00
CA LEU A 25 -40.55 -41.22 -32.03
C LEU A 25 -40.58 -42.73 -31.68
N LYS A 26 -40.92 -43.11 -30.44
CA LYS A 26 -40.72 -44.48 -29.95
C LYS A 26 -41.98 -45.31 -29.66
N ASN A 27 -43.18 -44.79 -29.94
CA ASN A 27 -44.43 -45.49 -29.64
C ASN A 27 -45.33 -45.65 -30.89
N PRO A 28 -45.19 -46.75 -31.67
CA PRO A 28 -46.09 -47.05 -32.78
C PRO A 28 -47.37 -47.68 -32.21
N GLY A 29 -48.20 -46.85 -31.56
CA GLY A 29 -49.50 -47.25 -31.05
C GLY A 29 -50.57 -47.12 -32.15
N ASN A 30 -51.13 -48.25 -32.55
CA ASN A 30 -52.28 -48.43 -33.45
C ASN A 30 -53.26 -47.24 -33.49
N MET A 31 -53.21 -46.44 -34.55
CA MET A 31 -54.36 -45.67 -35.03
C MET A 31 -54.93 -46.41 -36.23
N ALA A 32 -56.06 -47.09 -36.01
CA ALA A 32 -56.84 -47.68 -37.09
C ALA A 32 -57.25 -46.55 -38.06
N LEU A 33 -56.80 -46.66 -39.32
CA LEU A 33 -57.25 -45.81 -40.42
C LEU A 33 -58.75 -46.04 -40.64
N SER A 34 -59.57 -45.18 -40.05
CA SER A 34 -60.89 -44.87 -40.59
C SER A 34 -60.66 -43.91 -41.76
N ALA A 35 -60.58 -44.46 -42.96
CA ALA A 35 -60.53 -43.68 -44.20
C ALA A 35 -61.92 -43.11 -44.49
N SER A 36 -62.22 -41.94 -43.91
CA SER A 36 -63.05 -40.94 -44.60
C SER A 36 -62.15 -40.23 -45.61
N PRO A 37 -62.60 -39.86 -46.82
CA PRO A 37 -61.79 -39.09 -47.76
C PRO A 37 -61.55 -37.70 -47.18
N GLY A 38 -60.52 -37.58 -46.32
CA GLY A 38 -59.99 -36.32 -45.85
C GLY A 38 -59.24 -35.70 -47.01
N THR A 39 -59.81 -34.66 -47.60
CA THR A 39 -59.07 -33.72 -48.42
C THR A 39 -57.80 -33.34 -47.67
N ILE A 40 -56.61 -33.62 -48.22
CA ILE A 40 -55.39 -33.01 -47.72
C ILE A 40 -55.63 -31.52 -47.87
N ASP A 41 -55.77 -30.82 -46.74
CA ASP A 41 -55.92 -29.38 -46.74
C ASP A 41 -54.56 -28.76 -47.06
N THR A 42 -54.22 -28.81 -48.36
CA THR A 42 -53.01 -28.24 -48.91
C THR A 42 -52.93 -26.75 -48.62
N ALA A 43 -54.07 -26.08 -48.38
CA ALA A 43 -54.09 -24.68 -47.99
C ALA A 43 -53.49 -24.47 -46.59
N SER A 44 -53.81 -25.33 -45.60
CA SER A 44 -53.20 -25.26 -44.26
C SER A 44 -51.67 -25.50 -44.27
N ILE A 45 -51.19 -26.37 -45.16
CA ILE A 45 -49.76 -26.66 -45.33
C ILE A 45 -49.04 -25.48 -46.00
N HIS A 46 -49.64 -24.89 -47.04
CA HIS A 46 -49.09 -23.69 -47.68
C HIS A 46 -49.07 -22.52 -46.70
N GLN A 47 -50.13 -22.32 -45.93
CA GLN A 47 -50.19 -21.29 -44.89
C GLN A 47 -49.11 -21.48 -43.82
N SER A 48 -48.84 -22.72 -43.40
CA SER A 48 -47.77 -23.01 -42.43
C SER A 48 -46.36 -22.80 -43.01
N LEU A 49 -46.18 -23.08 -44.31
CA LEU A 49 -44.92 -22.82 -45.02
C LEU A 49 -44.68 -21.32 -45.24
N ASP A 50 -45.74 -20.55 -45.51
CA ASP A 50 -45.66 -19.09 -45.63
C ASP A 50 -45.30 -18.45 -44.28
N ILE A 51 -45.93 -18.90 -43.18
CA ILE A 51 -45.58 -18.45 -41.82
C ILE A 51 -44.11 -18.77 -41.50
N LEU A 52 -43.63 -19.98 -41.81
CA LEU A 52 -42.24 -20.35 -41.57
C LEU A 52 -41.26 -19.51 -42.43
N ALA A 53 -41.64 -19.16 -43.65
CA ALA A 53 -40.84 -18.31 -44.52
C ALA A 53 -40.75 -16.87 -43.98
N ASP A 54 -41.84 -16.34 -43.44
CA ASP A 54 -41.88 -15.04 -42.77
C ASP A 54 -41.04 -15.04 -41.49
N ASP A 55 -41.17 -16.07 -40.63
CA ASP A 55 -40.36 -16.23 -39.41
C ASP A 55 -38.86 -16.31 -39.73
N LEU A 56 -38.48 -17.00 -40.82
CA LEU A 56 -37.07 -17.10 -41.25
C LEU A 56 -36.53 -15.76 -41.77
N ASN A 57 -37.37 -14.95 -42.42
CA ASN A 57 -37.01 -13.60 -42.84
C ASN A 57 -36.85 -12.67 -41.64
N GLU A 58 -37.74 -12.74 -40.66
CA GLU A 58 -37.65 -11.96 -39.42
C GLU A 58 -36.38 -12.32 -38.63
N LEU A 59 -36.09 -13.61 -38.48
CA LEU A 59 -34.86 -14.08 -37.83
C LEU A 59 -33.59 -13.59 -38.55
N ARG A 60 -33.62 -13.54 -39.89
CA ARG A 60 -32.49 -13.01 -40.67
C ARG A 60 -32.27 -11.52 -40.39
N LEU A 61 -33.34 -10.73 -40.35
CA LEU A 61 -33.28 -9.29 -40.05
C LEU A 61 -32.77 -9.04 -38.62
N ASP A 62 -33.21 -9.86 -37.66
CA ASP A 62 -32.73 -9.81 -36.28
C ASP A 62 -31.22 -10.11 -36.19
N VAL A 63 -30.73 -11.12 -36.92
CA VAL A 63 -29.29 -11.44 -36.96
C VAL A 63 -28.48 -10.31 -37.59
N GLU A 64 -28.98 -9.69 -38.66
CA GLU A 64 -28.33 -8.52 -39.30
C GLU A 64 -28.28 -7.33 -38.32
N SER A 65 -29.36 -7.07 -37.58
CA SER A 65 -29.44 -6.03 -36.54
C SER A 65 -28.48 -6.31 -35.37
N ILE A 66 -28.43 -7.55 -34.88
CA ILE A 66 -27.52 -7.96 -33.80
C ILE A 66 -26.07 -7.79 -34.24
N ASN A 67 -25.71 -8.19 -35.45
CA ASN A 67 -24.35 -8.02 -35.97
C ASN A 67 -23.98 -6.53 -36.09
N GLY A 68 -24.87 -5.70 -36.63
CA GLY A 68 -24.63 -4.24 -36.71
C GLY A 68 -24.45 -3.60 -35.33
N ASN A 69 -25.27 -4.00 -34.35
CA ASN A 69 -25.13 -3.54 -32.97
C ASN A 69 -23.83 -4.02 -32.32
N LEU A 70 -23.39 -5.25 -32.58
CA LEU A 70 -22.11 -5.79 -32.08
C LEU A 70 -20.90 -5.07 -32.68
N GLU A 71 -20.95 -4.75 -33.98
CA GLU A 71 -19.89 -3.98 -34.64
C GLU A 71 -19.81 -2.57 -34.05
N GLN A 72 -20.94 -1.88 -33.92
CA GLN A 72 -20.98 -0.56 -33.29
C GLN A 72 -20.49 -0.60 -31.83
N GLN A 73 -20.90 -1.63 -31.07
CA GLN A 73 -20.46 -1.78 -29.69
C GLN A 73 -18.94 -2.05 -29.62
N ALA A 74 -18.38 -2.82 -30.55
CA ALA A 74 -16.95 -3.07 -30.62
C ALA A 74 -16.15 -1.79 -30.93
N GLU A 75 -16.65 -0.93 -31.83
CA GLU A 75 -16.06 0.38 -32.12
C GLU A 75 -16.13 1.32 -30.90
N GLU A 76 -17.27 1.38 -30.22
CA GLU A 76 -17.45 2.16 -28.98
C GLU A 76 -16.47 1.69 -27.89
N TYR A 77 -16.33 0.37 -27.70
CA TYR A 77 -15.34 -0.19 -26.77
C TYR A 77 -13.90 0.16 -27.16
N ALA A 78 -13.56 0.15 -28.45
CA ALA A 78 -12.24 0.52 -28.92
C ALA A 78 -11.93 2.00 -28.65
N ALA A 79 -12.87 2.90 -28.95
CA ALA A 79 -12.76 4.33 -28.67
C ALA A 79 -12.68 4.62 -27.16
N GLN A 80 -13.46 3.92 -26.34
CA GLN A 80 -13.39 4.03 -24.88
C GLN A 80 -12.03 3.58 -24.34
N ARG A 81 -11.47 2.50 -24.90
CA ARG A 81 -10.14 2.01 -24.53
C ARG A 81 -9.04 3.00 -24.89
N GLU A 82 -9.11 3.63 -26.05
CA GLU A 82 -8.16 4.68 -26.46
C GLU A 82 -8.22 5.89 -25.52
N LYS A 83 -9.44 6.34 -25.18
CA LYS A 83 -9.64 7.43 -24.21
C LYS A 83 -9.08 7.09 -22.83
N LEU A 84 -9.26 5.84 -22.36
CA LEU A 84 -8.68 5.38 -21.09
C LEU A 84 -7.15 5.36 -21.14
N GLN A 85 -6.54 4.94 -22.25
CA GLN A 85 -5.09 4.98 -22.44
C GLN A 85 -4.56 6.42 -22.43
N GLN A 86 -5.27 7.33 -23.09
CA GLN A 86 -4.89 8.75 -23.11
C GLN A 86 -5.00 9.39 -21.72
N LEU A 87 -6.07 9.08 -20.97
CA LEU A 87 -6.21 9.53 -19.58
C LEU A 87 -5.10 8.96 -18.68
N ALA A 88 -4.76 7.69 -18.83
CA ALA A 88 -3.67 7.06 -18.09
C ALA A 88 -2.32 7.72 -18.41
N LYS A 89 -2.05 8.00 -19.69
CA LYS A 89 -0.85 8.72 -20.12
C LYS A 89 -0.80 10.14 -19.55
N ASN A 90 -1.87 10.91 -19.69
CA ASN A 90 -1.92 12.27 -19.14
C ASN A 90 -1.72 12.26 -17.62
N ALA A 91 -2.33 11.32 -16.90
CA ALA A 91 -2.14 11.17 -15.46
C ALA A 91 -0.67 10.84 -15.10
N GLN A 92 0.00 10.03 -15.92
CA GLN A 92 1.42 9.75 -15.76
C GLN A 92 2.29 10.99 -16.02
N ASP A 93 2.04 11.73 -17.10
CA ASP A 93 2.76 12.96 -17.44
C ASP A 93 2.59 14.04 -16.35
N TYR A 94 1.36 14.19 -15.82
CA TYR A 94 1.10 15.10 -14.69
C TYR A 94 1.82 14.67 -13.42
N LYS A 95 1.92 13.36 -13.17
CA LYS A 95 2.65 12.84 -12.02
C LYS A 95 4.14 13.15 -12.15
N GLU A 96 4.75 12.90 -13.29
CA GLU A 96 6.17 13.18 -13.52
C GLU A 96 6.50 14.67 -13.36
N SER A 97 5.71 15.55 -14.00
CA SER A 97 5.90 17.00 -13.82
C SER A 97 5.68 17.45 -12.37
N SER A 98 4.73 16.84 -11.66
CA SER A 98 4.52 17.09 -10.24
C SER A 98 5.72 16.63 -9.42
N ASP A 99 6.26 15.44 -9.68
CA ASP A 99 7.42 14.88 -8.98
C ASP A 99 8.66 15.76 -9.17
N ASP A 100 8.91 16.26 -10.39
CA ASP A 100 9.99 17.19 -10.68
C ASP A 100 9.86 18.50 -9.89
N ILE A 101 8.63 19.01 -9.76
CA ILE A 101 8.34 20.21 -8.95
C ILE A 101 8.61 19.95 -7.47
N TYR A 102 8.19 18.78 -6.95
CA TYR A 102 8.48 18.41 -5.56
C TYR A 102 9.98 18.26 -5.33
N GLU A 103 10.71 17.64 -6.25
CA GLU A 103 12.16 17.49 -6.18
C GLU A 103 12.87 18.84 -6.17
N ALA A 104 12.55 19.72 -7.11
CA ALA A 104 13.10 21.08 -7.15
C ALA A 104 12.78 21.86 -5.86
N LYS A 105 11.57 21.70 -5.32
CA LYS A 105 11.18 22.31 -4.05
C LYS A 105 12.02 21.78 -2.88
N ILE A 106 12.23 20.46 -2.79
CA ILE A 106 13.05 19.85 -1.74
C ILE A 106 14.48 20.38 -1.82
N ILE A 107 15.09 20.38 -3.01
CA ILE A 107 16.44 20.89 -3.23
C ILE A 107 16.54 22.38 -2.86
N SER A 108 15.54 23.19 -3.21
CA SER A 108 15.53 24.61 -2.81
C SER A 108 15.43 24.83 -1.29
N LEU A 109 14.86 23.88 -0.54
CA LEU A 109 14.70 23.97 0.91
C LEU A 109 15.88 23.37 1.69
N LEU A 110 16.44 22.26 1.20
CA LEU A 110 17.47 21.48 1.88
C LEU A 110 18.88 21.67 1.28
N GLY A 111 18.99 22.31 0.12
CA GLY A 111 20.23 22.43 -0.64
C GLY A 111 20.54 21.18 -1.47
N ASP A 112 21.80 21.10 -1.90
CA ASP A 112 22.29 19.97 -2.68
C ASP A 112 22.39 18.70 -1.82
N PRO A 113 22.08 17.52 -2.38
CA PRO A 113 22.22 16.28 -1.66
C PRO A 113 23.71 15.96 -1.40
N VAL A 114 24.01 15.59 -0.17
CA VAL A 114 25.34 15.12 0.28
C VAL A 114 25.55 13.63 0.02
N GLY A 115 24.48 12.90 -0.26
CA GLY A 115 24.53 11.49 -0.61
C GLY A 115 23.42 11.11 -1.60
N PHE A 116 23.74 10.22 -2.51
CA PHE A 116 22.78 9.69 -3.48
C PHE A 116 22.98 8.20 -3.67
N SER A 117 21.89 7.45 -3.76
CA SER A 117 21.90 6.06 -4.17
C SER A 117 20.68 5.76 -5.03
N ASN A 118 20.90 5.00 -6.10
CA ASN A 118 19.86 4.60 -7.02
C ASN A 118 19.98 3.11 -7.27
N THR A 119 19.17 2.32 -6.58
CA THR A 119 19.12 0.87 -6.72
C THR A 119 17.90 0.48 -7.56
N LYS A 120 17.76 -0.83 -7.80
CA LYS A 120 16.55 -1.37 -8.45
C LYS A 120 15.32 -1.19 -7.57
N SER A 121 15.48 -1.21 -6.24
CA SER A 121 14.41 -1.18 -5.25
C SER A 121 14.04 0.23 -4.79
N SER A 122 14.98 1.17 -4.75
CA SER A 122 14.72 2.54 -4.27
C SER A 122 15.64 3.61 -4.89
N SER A 123 15.20 4.86 -4.84
CA SER A 123 16.07 6.04 -4.98
C SER A 123 16.19 6.73 -3.63
N ILE A 124 17.39 7.13 -3.25
CA ILE A 124 17.68 7.78 -1.97
C ILE A 124 18.51 9.03 -2.23
N MET A 125 18.04 10.16 -1.72
CA MET A 125 18.81 11.40 -1.62
C MET A 125 18.96 11.78 -0.15
N VAL A 126 20.18 12.03 0.29
CA VAL A 126 20.51 12.44 1.65
C VAL A 126 20.96 13.90 1.63
N PHE A 127 20.45 14.69 2.57
CA PHE A 127 20.70 16.11 2.71
C PHE A 127 21.17 16.41 4.13
N ASP A 128 22.07 17.39 4.25
CA ASP A 128 22.34 18.03 5.52
C ASP A 128 21.10 18.80 5.99
N PHE A 129 20.83 18.75 7.29
CA PHE A 129 19.72 19.48 7.88
C PHE A 129 20.17 20.21 9.13
N TYR A 130 20.47 21.50 8.98
CA TYR A 130 20.89 22.33 10.11
C TYR A 130 20.22 23.70 10.10
N LYS A 131 19.93 24.19 11.31
CA LYS A 131 19.67 25.59 11.62
C LYS A 131 20.67 26.03 12.70
N ILE A 132 20.57 27.26 13.17
CA ILE A 132 21.48 27.83 14.18
C ILE A 132 21.58 26.91 15.42
N ASP A 133 20.46 26.32 15.85
CA ASP A 133 20.37 25.62 17.14
C ASP A 133 20.36 24.09 17.06
N TYR A 134 20.25 23.52 15.86
CA TYR A 134 20.20 22.07 15.68
C TYR A 134 20.81 21.61 14.35
N ARG A 135 21.27 20.36 14.34
CA ARG A 135 21.89 19.68 13.21
C ARG A 135 21.26 18.29 13.03
N GLY A 136 21.41 17.72 11.85
CA GLY A 136 20.80 16.45 11.50
C GLY A 136 20.91 16.15 10.01
N PHE A 137 20.19 15.12 9.60
CA PHE A 137 20.16 14.64 8.23
C PHE A 137 18.74 14.30 7.82
N VAL A 138 18.45 14.52 6.54
CA VAL A 138 17.17 14.19 5.92
C VAL A 138 17.45 13.26 4.75
N ALA A 139 16.77 12.12 4.69
CA ALA A 139 16.82 11.21 3.56
C ALA A 139 15.45 11.15 2.86
N LYS A 140 15.38 11.62 1.61
CA LYS A 140 14.25 11.40 0.71
C LYS A 140 14.38 10.02 0.09
N VAL A 141 13.37 9.18 0.26
CA VAL A 141 13.33 7.81 -0.24
C VAL A 141 12.14 7.65 -1.17
N THR A 142 12.41 7.23 -2.40
CA THR A 142 11.39 6.88 -3.40
C THR A 142 11.43 5.37 -3.64
N PRO A 143 10.48 4.59 -3.06
CA PRO A 143 10.35 3.16 -3.34
C PRO A 143 10.03 2.91 -4.82
N LYS A 144 10.77 2.01 -5.47
CA LYS A 144 10.58 1.59 -6.87
C LYS A 144 10.02 0.18 -7.01
N GLN A 145 10.25 -0.66 -6.00
CA GLN A 145 9.75 -2.03 -5.95
C GLN A 145 9.09 -2.33 -4.61
N GLN A 146 8.35 -3.44 -4.59
CA GLN A 146 7.83 -3.99 -3.36
C GLN A 146 8.98 -4.35 -2.40
N LYS A 147 8.72 -4.30 -1.08
CA LYS A 147 9.68 -4.64 -0.02
C LYS A 147 10.93 -3.76 0.04
N ALA A 148 10.93 -2.61 -0.64
CA ALA A 148 12.05 -1.66 -0.62
C ALA A 148 12.34 -1.13 0.79
N ILE A 149 11.33 -1.06 1.66
CA ILE A 149 11.45 -0.68 3.07
C ILE A 149 11.07 -1.89 3.93
N SER A 150 11.90 -2.20 4.92
CA SER A 150 11.70 -3.31 5.84
C SER A 150 12.06 -2.94 7.28
N VAL A 151 11.51 -3.65 8.26
CA VAL A 151 11.93 -3.57 9.66
C VAL A 151 12.77 -4.80 10.00
N ARG A 152 13.89 -4.59 10.67
CA ARG A 152 14.77 -5.65 11.16
C ARG A 152 14.86 -5.58 12.68
N MET A 153 14.56 -6.72 13.31
CA MET A 153 14.75 -6.91 14.74
C MET A 153 16.20 -7.30 15.04
N ALA A 154 16.69 -6.85 16.18
CA ALA A 154 17.92 -7.37 16.77
C ALA A 154 17.76 -8.87 17.06
N GLU A 155 18.83 -9.63 16.84
CA GLU A 155 18.81 -11.08 17.03
C GLU A 155 18.77 -11.47 18.51
N ASN A 156 18.20 -12.64 18.81
CA ASN A 156 18.20 -13.26 20.14
C ASN A 156 17.63 -12.39 21.28
N SER A 157 16.62 -11.57 20.99
CA SER A 157 15.97 -10.66 21.97
C SER A 157 16.96 -9.72 22.66
N GLN A 158 18.06 -9.40 21.96
CA GLN A 158 19.06 -8.44 22.38
C GLN A 158 18.82 -7.08 21.74
N ARG A 159 19.86 -6.26 21.70
CA ARG A 159 19.92 -4.99 20.99
C ARG A 159 21.14 -5.02 20.07
N GLU A 160 21.01 -4.39 18.91
CA GLU A 160 22.12 -4.17 17.98
C GLU A 160 22.10 -2.71 17.50
N THR A 161 23.23 -2.21 17.04
CA THR A 161 23.29 -0.85 16.50
C THR A 161 22.67 -0.80 15.10
N THR A 162 22.17 0.37 14.67
CA THR A 162 21.56 0.52 13.35
C THR A 162 22.55 0.25 12.22
N SER A 163 23.83 0.59 12.39
CA SER A 163 24.89 0.24 11.45
C SER A 163 25.09 -1.27 11.28
N VAL A 164 25.06 -2.03 12.37
CA VAL A 164 25.16 -3.50 12.34
C VAL A 164 23.93 -4.11 11.67
N ALA A 165 22.73 -3.62 12.00
CA ALA A 165 21.49 -4.07 11.38
C ALA A 165 21.49 -3.83 9.86
N LEU A 166 21.94 -2.64 9.42
CA LEU A 166 22.05 -2.31 7.99
C LEU A 166 23.01 -3.26 7.27
N LYS A 167 24.21 -3.45 7.82
CA LYS A 167 25.23 -4.34 7.25
C LYS A 167 24.72 -5.77 7.13
N ARG A 168 24.02 -6.26 8.16
CA ARG A 168 23.44 -7.60 8.19
C ARG A 168 22.31 -7.77 7.18
N ALA A 169 21.49 -6.74 6.99
CA ALA A 169 20.37 -6.76 6.05
C ALA A 169 20.78 -6.53 4.58
N GLY A 170 22.00 -6.02 4.33
CA GLY A 170 22.48 -5.69 2.98
C GLY A 170 21.72 -4.53 2.34
N GLY A 171 21.28 -3.55 3.15
CA GLY A 171 20.59 -2.35 2.65
C GLY A 171 21.54 -1.18 2.37
N VAL A 172 20.98 -0.05 1.96
CA VAL A 172 21.70 1.19 1.64
C VAL A 172 21.54 2.25 2.73
N LEU A 173 20.32 2.40 3.27
CA LEU A 173 19.99 3.37 4.31
C LEU A 173 19.31 2.65 5.48
N ALA A 174 19.59 3.10 6.70
CA ALA A 174 18.87 2.69 7.88
C ALA A 174 18.66 3.84 8.87
N ILE A 175 17.57 3.75 9.62
CA ILE A 175 17.33 4.53 10.83
C ILE A 175 16.91 3.60 11.97
N ASN A 176 17.05 4.07 13.21
CA ASN A 176 16.49 3.35 14.34
C ASN A 176 14.95 3.24 14.23
N GLY A 177 14.38 2.22 14.86
CA GLY A 177 12.95 1.93 14.83
C GLY A 177 12.16 2.50 16.00
N GLY A 178 11.18 1.73 16.48
CA GLY A 178 10.27 2.12 17.55
C GLY A 178 10.89 2.03 18.94
N GLY A 179 10.08 2.40 19.94
CA GLY A 179 10.48 2.33 21.33
C GLY A 179 10.72 0.89 21.80
N PHE A 180 11.39 0.73 22.93
CA PHE A 180 11.61 -0.59 23.53
C PHE A 180 11.77 -0.48 25.05
N TYR A 181 11.61 -1.61 25.73
CA TYR A 181 11.83 -1.73 27.17
C TYR A 181 12.53 -3.05 27.51
N SER A 182 13.17 -3.10 28.67
CA SER A 182 13.77 -4.33 29.18
C SER A 182 12.82 -5.05 30.13
N ALA A 183 12.78 -6.38 30.04
CA ALA A 183 12.10 -7.25 31.00
C ALA A 183 13.04 -8.35 31.49
N VAL A 184 12.70 -9.00 32.59
CA VAL A 184 13.42 -10.19 33.07
C VAL A 184 12.62 -11.42 32.68
N SER A 185 13.21 -12.30 31.88
CA SER A 185 12.64 -13.59 31.50
C SER A 185 13.64 -14.70 31.82
N GLN A 186 13.20 -15.70 32.60
CA GLN A 186 14.04 -16.82 33.03
C GLN A 186 15.40 -16.39 33.64
N GLY A 187 15.39 -15.32 34.44
CA GLY A 187 16.60 -14.80 35.09
C GLY A 187 17.56 -14.03 34.16
N LYS A 188 17.19 -13.79 32.91
CA LYS A 188 17.97 -13.00 31.93
C LYS A 188 17.21 -11.73 31.53
N THR A 189 17.94 -10.64 31.33
CA THR A 189 17.39 -9.43 30.74
C THR A 189 17.14 -9.65 29.25
N VAL A 190 15.90 -9.41 28.83
CA VAL A 190 15.48 -9.41 27.42
C VAL A 190 14.97 -8.03 27.06
N TYR A 191 15.12 -7.64 25.80
CA TYR A 191 14.60 -6.36 25.30
C TYR A 191 13.45 -6.62 24.34
N LEU A 192 12.34 -5.93 24.56
CA LEU A 192 11.09 -6.11 23.82
C LEU A 192 10.67 -4.79 23.17
N PRO A 193 10.10 -4.83 21.96
CA PRO A 193 9.58 -3.62 21.32
C PRO A 193 8.39 -3.06 22.11
N LEU A 194 8.23 -1.75 22.05
CA LEU A 194 7.08 -1.04 22.61
C LEU A 194 5.93 -1.07 21.60
N GLY A 195 4.75 -1.51 22.03
CA GLY A 195 3.56 -1.56 21.17
C GLY A 195 3.67 -2.59 20.04
N ASN A 196 2.99 -2.34 18.94
CA ASN A 196 2.96 -3.26 17.81
C ASN A 196 4.21 -3.11 16.93
N THR A 197 4.81 -4.22 16.54
CA THR A 197 5.91 -4.26 15.56
C THR A 197 5.56 -5.29 14.50
N VAL A 198 5.69 -4.93 13.23
CA VAL A 198 5.40 -5.81 12.10
C VAL A 198 6.68 -6.03 11.30
N VAL A 199 6.99 -7.30 11.03
CA VAL A 199 8.15 -7.71 10.24
C VAL A 199 7.69 -8.69 9.17
N ALA A 200 7.97 -8.34 7.92
CA ALA A 200 7.63 -9.16 6.75
C ALA A 200 6.14 -9.55 6.64
N GLY A 201 5.23 -8.68 7.09
CA GLY A 201 3.79 -8.94 7.09
C GLY A 201 3.25 -9.59 8.37
N GLU A 202 4.11 -9.92 9.32
CA GLU A 202 3.72 -10.63 10.54
C GLU A 202 3.95 -9.79 11.78
N LEU A 203 3.01 -9.86 12.72
CA LEU A 203 3.12 -9.19 14.00
C LEU A 203 4.16 -9.91 14.88
N VAL A 204 5.06 -9.13 15.48
CA VAL A 204 6.03 -9.63 16.45
C VAL A 204 5.38 -9.65 17.83
N GLY A 205 5.09 -10.85 18.33
CA GLY A 205 4.40 -11.05 19.61
C GLY A 205 2.88 -10.88 19.50
N ASP A 206 2.23 -10.72 20.66
CA ASP A 206 0.79 -10.52 20.73
C ASP A 206 0.41 -9.07 20.37
N PHE A 207 -0.82 -8.90 19.87
CA PHE A 207 -1.35 -7.57 19.57
C PHE A 207 -1.54 -6.75 20.85
N VAL A 208 -1.15 -5.49 20.76
CA VAL A 208 -1.27 -4.51 21.83
C VAL A 208 -2.14 -3.36 21.34
N PRO A 209 -3.37 -3.16 21.88
CA PRO A 209 -4.18 -1.99 21.55
C PRO A 209 -3.44 -0.69 21.84
N THR A 210 -3.73 0.39 21.11
CA THR A 210 -3.13 1.69 21.38
C THR A 210 -3.43 2.15 22.81
N TYR A 211 -2.40 2.63 23.51
CA TYR A 211 -2.55 3.27 24.80
C TYR A 211 -1.55 4.42 24.93
N LYS A 212 -1.86 5.43 25.76
CA LYS A 212 -0.97 6.58 26.05
C LYS A 212 -0.44 7.28 24.78
N ASN A 213 -1.27 7.38 23.74
CA ASN A 213 -0.94 7.99 22.43
C ASN A 213 0.13 7.21 21.63
N LEU A 214 0.30 5.91 21.88
CA LEU A 214 1.14 5.06 21.05
C LEU A 214 0.57 4.95 19.65
N THR A 215 1.36 5.43 18.69
CA THR A 215 0.99 5.42 17.28
C THR A 215 1.86 4.41 16.55
N PHE A 216 1.22 3.49 15.84
CA PHE A 216 1.91 2.61 14.90
C PHE A 216 2.33 3.41 13.67
N THR A 217 3.52 3.13 13.16
CA THR A 217 4.05 3.68 11.90
C THR A 217 4.70 2.55 11.13
N GLY A 218 4.29 2.38 9.89
CA GLY A 218 4.78 1.31 9.06
C GLY A 218 4.63 1.58 7.57
N PHE A 219 4.92 0.56 6.80
CA PHE A 219 4.90 0.58 5.35
C PHE A 219 4.19 -0.67 4.87
N THR A 220 3.34 -0.51 3.86
CA THR A 220 2.83 -1.65 3.10
C THR A 220 3.94 -2.28 2.28
N ASN A 221 3.67 -3.44 1.69
CA ASN A 221 4.61 -4.10 0.80
C ASN A 221 4.98 -3.23 -0.42
N SER A 222 4.13 -2.30 -0.86
CA SER A 222 4.42 -1.35 -1.95
C SER A 222 5.21 -0.11 -1.51
N GLY A 223 5.57 0.02 -0.24
CA GLY A 223 6.29 1.17 0.30
C GLY A 223 5.41 2.37 0.68
N LYS A 224 4.08 2.22 0.66
CA LYS A 224 3.15 3.27 1.12
C LYS A 224 3.24 3.41 2.64
N LEU A 225 3.39 4.63 3.14
CA LEU A 225 3.34 4.90 4.59
C LEU A 225 1.92 4.64 5.13
N ILE A 226 1.86 3.93 6.24
CA ILE A 226 0.66 3.66 7.02
C ILE A 226 0.94 3.95 8.48
N GLY A 227 -0.06 4.38 9.22
CA GLY A 227 0.10 4.61 10.64
C GLY A 227 -1.15 5.17 11.27
N GLY A 228 -1.19 5.13 12.59
CA GLY A 228 -2.35 5.51 13.36
C GLY A 228 -2.45 4.77 14.67
N GLU A 229 -3.59 4.97 15.31
CA GLU A 229 -4.00 4.30 16.54
C GLU A 229 -4.92 3.14 16.16
N PHE A 230 -4.69 1.96 16.75
CA PHE A 230 -5.42 0.74 16.42
C PHE A 230 -5.91 0.07 17.70
N GLU A 231 -7.20 -0.25 17.77
CA GLU A 231 -7.83 -0.87 18.94
C GLU A 231 -7.90 -2.39 18.80
N THR A 232 -7.91 -2.89 17.56
CA THR A 232 -7.94 -4.33 17.27
C THR A 232 -6.83 -4.75 16.32
N LYS A 233 -6.49 -6.05 16.38
CA LYS A 233 -5.51 -6.65 15.48
C LYS A 233 -5.98 -6.58 14.04
N GLU A 234 -7.27 -6.83 13.82
CA GLU A 234 -7.92 -6.81 12.51
C GLU A 234 -7.76 -5.44 11.85
N GLU A 235 -8.05 -4.34 12.55
CA GLU A 235 -7.87 -2.98 12.03
C GLU A 235 -6.44 -2.70 11.58
N LEU A 236 -5.44 -3.11 12.37
CA LEU A 236 -4.03 -2.96 11.99
C LEU A 236 -3.68 -3.80 10.77
N MET A 237 -4.07 -5.08 10.77
CA MET A 237 -3.70 -6.02 9.71
C MET A 237 -4.43 -5.76 8.38
N ASP A 238 -5.64 -5.19 8.43
CA ASP A 238 -6.40 -4.76 7.24
C ASP A 238 -5.70 -3.62 6.47
N THR A 239 -4.77 -2.90 7.11
CA THR A 239 -3.90 -1.93 6.42
C THR A 239 -2.79 -2.58 5.58
N GLU A 240 -2.71 -3.92 5.59
CA GLU A 240 -1.68 -4.73 4.93
C GLU A 240 -0.24 -4.30 5.28
N PRO A 241 0.10 -4.18 6.59
CA PRO A 241 1.42 -3.75 7.00
C PRO A 241 2.46 -4.81 6.62
N TYR A 242 3.53 -4.41 5.93
CA TYR A 242 4.67 -5.29 5.66
C TYR A 242 5.79 -5.08 6.68
N ALA A 243 5.99 -3.84 7.11
CA ALA A 243 7.02 -3.46 8.06
C ALA A 243 6.49 -2.33 8.92
N GLY A 244 6.70 -2.35 10.23
CA GLY A 244 6.30 -1.22 11.07
C GLY A 244 6.70 -1.36 12.52
N VAL A 245 6.66 -0.24 13.21
CA VAL A 245 7.08 -0.06 14.60
C VAL A 245 6.13 0.92 15.30
N THR A 246 6.16 0.95 16.63
CA THR A 246 5.32 1.86 17.41
C THR A 246 6.15 2.81 18.26
N PHE A 247 5.74 4.07 18.28
CA PHE A 247 6.25 5.08 19.22
C PHE A 247 5.24 6.21 19.40
N VAL A 248 5.65 7.28 20.08
CA VAL A 248 4.80 8.45 20.39
C VAL A 248 5.42 9.74 19.85
N PRO A 249 4.64 10.72 19.37
CA PRO A 249 3.28 10.63 18.82
C PRO A 249 3.29 10.67 17.27
N GLN A 250 2.12 10.56 16.64
CA GLN A 250 1.92 11.16 15.31
C GLN A 250 2.19 12.67 15.39
N LEU A 251 2.91 13.22 14.41
CA LEU A 251 3.26 14.65 14.34
C LEU A 251 2.39 15.42 13.37
N LEU A 252 2.11 14.86 12.19
CA LEU A 252 1.24 15.48 11.20
C LEU A 252 0.20 14.47 10.71
N SER A 253 -1.01 14.98 10.48
CA SER A 253 -2.06 14.27 9.75
C SER A 253 -2.70 15.20 8.73
N GLY A 254 -2.76 14.77 7.46
CA GLY A 254 -3.30 15.58 6.37
C GLY A 254 -2.65 16.95 6.21
N GLY A 255 -1.36 17.07 6.52
CA GLY A 255 -0.59 18.32 6.48
C GLY A 255 -0.84 19.27 7.65
N LYS A 256 -1.51 18.81 8.71
CA LYS A 256 -1.84 19.61 9.90
C LYS A 256 -1.15 19.06 11.14
N LYS A 257 -0.76 19.96 12.05
CA LYS A 257 -0.22 19.61 13.37
C LYS A 257 -1.25 18.78 14.16
N THR A 258 -0.81 17.66 14.71
CA THR A 258 -1.55 16.88 15.71
C THR A 258 -1.26 17.41 17.12
N ALA A 259 -2.06 17.00 18.09
CA ALA A 259 -1.83 17.36 19.48
C ALA A 259 -0.56 16.67 20.02
N ILE A 260 0.33 17.45 20.64
CA ILE A 260 1.51 16.91 21.31
C ILE A 260 1.15 16.62 22.78
N PRO A 261 1.43 15.41 23.29
CA PRO A 261 1.16 15.13 24.70
C PRO A 261 2.07 15.97 25.60
N SER A 262 1.48 16.60 26.62
CA SER A 262 2.11 17.63 27.46
C SER A 262 3.46 17.20 28.05
N GLN A 263 3.61 15.93 28.42
CA GLN A 263 4.83 15.37 28.99
C GLN A 263 6.05 15.42 28.05
N TRP A 264 5.85 15.56 26.74
CA TRP A 264 6.92 15.62 25.74
C TRP A 264 7.02 16.95 24.99
N ALA A 265 6.15 17.91 25.30
CA ALA A 265 5.99 19.14 24.53
C ALA A 265 7.20 20.09 24.62
N ALA A 266 7.72 20.32 25.82
CA ALA A 266 8.70 21.40 26.05
C ALA A 266 10.18 20.98 25.90
N ALA A 267 10.47 19.67 25.79
CA ALA A 267 11.85 19.19 25.86
C ALA A 267 12.49 19.12 24.46
N LYS A 268 13.60 19.86 24.28
CA LYS A 268 14.51 19.67 23.14
C LYS A 268 15.23 18.34 23.26
N GLN A 269 15.15 17.52 22.22
CA GLN A 269 15.71 16.17 22.20
C GLN A 269 16.24 15.84 20.80
N PRO A 270 17.19 14.89 20.69
CA PRO A 270 17.42 14.19 19.43
C PRO A 270 16.13 13.48 19.00
N ARG A 271 15.80 13.55 17.72
CA ARG A 271 14.55 13.01 17.16
C ARG A 271 14.84 12.16 15.93
N THR A 272 14.04 11.11 15.77
CA THR A 272 13.96 10.32 14.55
C THR A 272 12.52 10.38 14.06
N ILE A 273 12.30 10.73 12.80
CA ILE A 273 10.98 10.99 12.25
C ILE A 273 10.86 10.31 10.88
N VAL A 274 9.69 9.75 10.60
CA VAL A 274 9.29 9.30 9.27
C VAL A 274 8.11 10.14 8.81
N GLY A 275 8.13 10.60 7.57
CA GLY A 275 7.03 11.30 6.94
C GLY A 275 6.78 10.89 5.49
N GLU A 276 5.65 11.32 4.95
CA GLU A 276 5.23 11.09 3.57
C GLU A 276 4.87 12.41 2.90
N TYR A 277 5.42 12.64 1.71
CA TYR A 277 5.02 13.72 0.81
C TYR A 277 3.69 13.43 0.11
N PRO A 278 2.98 14.45 -0.42
CA PRO A 278 1.78 14.22 -1.23
C PRO A 278 1.99 13.28 -2.42
N ASN A 279 3.19 13.27 -3.01
CA ASN A 279 3.56 12.40 -4.12
C ASN A 279 3.99 10.98 -3.72
N LYS A 280 3.94 10.66 -2.42
CA LYS A 280 4.30 9.35 -1.82
C LYS A 280 5.79 9.09 -1.64
N ASP A 281 6.65 10.09 -1.88
CA ASP A 281 8.03 10.02 -1.39
C ASP A 281 8.04 9.97 0.14
N ILE A 282 8.91 9.13 0.68
CA ILE A 282 9.13 8.98 2.11
C ILE A 282 10.26 9.90 2.54
N LEU A 283 10.11 10.55 3.68
CA LEU A 283 11.15 11.32 4.31
C LEU A 283 11.55 10.68 5.63
N MET A 284 12.83 10.37 5.78
CA MET A 284 13.41 9.92 7.04
C MET A 284 14.30 11.03 7.58
N ILE A 285 14.01 11.53 8.78
CA ILE A 285 14.74 12.65 9.39
C ILE A 285 15.37 12.19 10.68
N VAL A 286 16.63 12.50 10.87
CA VAL A 286 17.29 12.46 12.18
C VAL A 286 17.78 13.84 12.56
N ILE A 287 17.55 14.21 13.82
CA ILE A 287 18.00 15.48 14.39
C ILE A 287 18.85 15.13 15.60
N ASP A 288 20.10 15.58 15.61
CA ASP A 288 21.01 15.45 16.76
C ASP A 288 20.54 16.32 17.91
N GLY A 289 20.98 16.03 19.14
CA GLY A 289 20.59 16.81 20.31
C GLY A 289 21.38 16.46 21.56
N ARG A 290 21.13 17.19 22.65
CA ARG A 290 21.83 17.06 23.95
C ARG A 290 23.35 17.31 23.88
N GLN A 291 23.82 18.05 22.89
CA GLN A 291 25.24 18.33 22.69
C GLN A 291 25.43 19.86 22.63
N SER A 292 25.93 20.44 23.72
CA SER A 292 25.99 21.90 23.92
C SER A 292 26.78 22.65 22.84
N ASP A 293 27.75 21.99 22.22
CA ASP A 293 28.65 22.53 21.19
C ASP A 293 28.25 22.14 19.76
N TRP A 294 27.18 21.35 19.59
CA TRP A 294 26.83 20.74 18.30
C TRP A 294 25.36 20.90 17.93
N SER A 295 24.46 20.38 18.77
CA SER A 295 23.02 20.41 18.53
C SER A 295 22.26 20.32 19.85
N SER A 296 21.34 21.27 20.07
CA SER A 296 20.44 21.24 21.22
C SER A 296 19.28 20.24 21.04
N GLY A 297 19.01 19.84 19.79
CA GLY A 297 17.82 19.07 19.41
C GLY A 297 16.61 19.96 19.22
N VAL A 298 15.45 19.34 19.05
CA VAL A 298 14.20 20.06 18.83
C VAL A 298 13.08 19.55 19.72
N THR A 299 12.16 20.45 20.05
CA THR A 299 10.86 20.07 20.61
C THR A 299 10.02 19.38 19.54
N LEU A 300 8.96 18.69 19.95
CA LEU A 300 8.03 18.10 18.99
C LEU A 300 7.29 19.17 18.17
N GLU A 301 7.05 20.35 18.75
CA GLU A 301 6.41 21.47 18.06
C GLU A 301 7.31 22.09 17.00
N GLU A 302 8.59 22.31 17.33
CA GLU A 302 9.62 22.74 16.36
C GLU A 302 9.75 21.72 15.22
N ALA A 303 9.69 20.42 15.54
CA ALA A 303 9.67 19.36 14.53
C ALA A 303 8.42 19.44 13.63
N GLN A 304 7.24 19.68 14.17
CA GLN A 304 6.02 19.89 13.39
C GLN A 304 6.13 21.09 12.44
N ASP A 305 6.72 22.21 12.90
CA ASP A 305 6.95 23.39 12.06
C ASP A 305 7.89 23.11 10.90
N VAL A 306 8.97 22.39 11.16
CA VAL A 306 9.90 21.93 10.12
C VAL A 306 9.17 21.06 9.09
N LEU A 307 8.38 20.08 9.53
CA LEU A 307 7.67 19.17 8.63
C LEU A 307 6.65 19.91 7.75
N ILE A 308 5.95 20.91 8.30
CA ILE A 308 5.05 21.78 7.53
C ILE A 308 5.83 22.60 6.49
N GLN A 309 6.97 23.19 6.87
CA GLN A 309 7.82 23.95 5.93
C GLN A 309 8.31 23.06 4.79
N LEU A 310 8.64 21.81 5.09
CA LEU A 310 9.03 20.80 4.11
C LEU A 310 7.85 20.29 3.28
N GLY A 311 6.60 20.61 3.62
CA GLY A 311 5.41 20.20 2.86
C GLY A 311 4.99 18.74 3.09
N ILE A 312 5.36 18.17 4.24
CA ILE A 312 5.02 16.80 4.61
C ILE A 312 3.53 16.70 4.96
N LYS A 313 2.90 15.61 4.48
CA LYS A 313 1.47 15.36 4.67
C LYS A 313 1.20 14.53 5.93
N GLU A 314 1.86 13.38 6.04
CA GLU A 314 1.77 12.49 7.20
C GLU A 314 3.15 12.42 7.85
N ALA A 315 3.22 12.46 9.18
CA ALA A 315 4.50 12.32 9.87
C ALA A 315 4.33 11.70 11.24
N TYR A 316 5.29 10.87 11.62
CA TYR A 316 5.30 10.12 12.87
C TYR A 316 6.67 10.18 13.52
N ASN A 317 6.68 10.39 14.84
CA ASN A 317 7.89 10.35 15.63
C ASN A 317 8.25 8.91 15.99
N LEU A 318 9.53 8.56 15.86
CA LEU A 318 10.12 7.29 16.26
C LEU A 318 10.94 7.46 17.55
N ASP A 319 11.55 6.36 18.02
CA ASP A 319 12.38 6.42 19.23
C ASP A 319 13.51 7.44 19.04
N GLY A 320 13.74 8.25 20.06
CA GLY A 320 14.62 9.42 19.99
C GLY A 320 15.79 9.33 20.98
N GLY A 321 16.35 10.49 21.32
CA GLY A 321 17.41 10.56 22.32
C GLY A 321 18.68 9.83 21.87
N GLY A 322 19.22 8.95 22.72
CA GLY A 322 20.41 8.18 22.38
C GLY A 322 20.16 7.12 21.29
N SER A 323 18.90 6.79 21.02
CA SER A 323 18.54 5.83 19.96
C SER A 323 18.61 6.45 18.56
N THR A 324 18.60 7.78 18.44
CA THR A 324 18.61 8.47 17.13
C THR A 324 19.87 8.17 16.35
N SER A 325 19.71 7.42 15.26
CA SER A 325 20.78 7.06 14.33
C SER A 325 20.27 7.04 12.90
N MET A 326 21.05 7.59 11.97
CA MET A 326 20.91 7.38 10.53
C MET A 326 22.22 6.85 9.97
N VAL A 327 22.13 5.77 9.22
CA VAL A 327 23.27 5.12 8.58
C VAL A 327 23.04 5.06 7.09
N PHE A 328 23.98 5.56 6.30
CA PHE A 328 23.92 5.54 4.85
C PHE A 328 25.23 4.97 4.30
N ASN A 329 25.14 4.00 3.39
CA ASN A 329 26.30 3.31 2.81
C ASN A 329 27.30 2.77 3.87
N GLY A 330 26.78 2.34 5.03
CA GLY A 330 27.58 1.78 6.12
C GLY A 330 28.22 2.81 7.05
N GLU A 331 28.02 4.10 6.81
CA GLU A 331 28.52 5.19 7.67
C GLU A 331 27.38 5.78 8.51
N VAL A 332 27.63 5.94 9.81
CA VAL A 332 26.73 6.69 10.70
C VAL A 332 26.89 8.17 10.38
N LEU A 333 25.81 8.81 9.92
CA LEU A 333 25.85 10.19 9.45
C LEU A 333 25.78 11.19 10.61
N ASN A 334 24.81 10.99 11.51
CA ASN A 334 24.53 11.91 12.61
C ASN A 334 25.49 11.67 13.78
N LYS A 335 25.53 12.59 14.75
CA LYS A 335 26.39 12.49 15.95
C LYS A 335 25.57 11.96 17.13
N PRO A 336 25.64 10.66 17.49
CA PRO A 336 24.79 10.10 18.54
C PRO A 336 24.96 10.81 19.88
N SER A 337 23.84 11.08 20.57
CA SER A 337 23.86 11.86 21.82
C SER A 337 24.57 11.16 22.98
N ASP A 338 24.67 9.82 22.94
CA ASP A 338 25.43 9.03 23.94
C ASP A 338 26.94 8.95 23.61
N GLY A 339 27.41 9.66 22.57
CA GLY A 339 28.79 9.63 22.08
C GLY A 339 29.10 8.46 21.15
N VAL A 340 28.34 7.37 21.24
CA VAL A 340 28.36 6.22 20.32
C VAL A 340 26.95 5.83 19.93
N GLU A 341 26.82 5.10 18.83
CA GLU A 341 25.53 4.56 18.39
C GLU A 341 24.97 3.59 19.44
N ARG A 342 23.75 3.86 19.92
CA ARG A 342 23.10 3.02 20.91
C ARG A 342 22.56 1.73 20.25
N PRO A 343 22.79 0.55 20.86
CA PRO A 343 22.07 -0.65 20.47
C PRO A 343 20.57 -0.51 20.75
N VAL A 344 19.75 -0.77 19.73
CA VAL A 344 18.28 -0.73 19.74
C VAL A 344 17.67 -2.09 19.36
N VAL A 345 16.36 -2.24 19.57
CA VAL A 345 15.65 -3.51 19.32
C VAL A 345 15.15 -3.64 17.88
N SER A 346 14.78 -2.54 17.24
CA SER A 346 14.23 -2.52 15.88
C SER A 346 14.90 -1.44 15.05
N ASN A 347 15.05 -1.68 13.75
CA ASN A 347 15.67 -0.79 12.78
C ASN A 347 14.85 -0.78 11.50
N ILE A 348 14.65 0.39 10.88
CA ILE A 348 14.02 0.51 9.57
C ILE A 348 15.13 0.57 8.53
N ILE A 349 15.07 -0.31 7.54
CA ILE A 349 16.09 -0.50 6.49
C ILE A 349 15.48 -0.23 5.12
N VAL A 350 16.19 0.49 4.28
CA VAL A 350 15.87 0.70 2.86
C VAL A 350 16.90 -0.01 1.98
N GLN A 351 16.41 -0.77 1.00
CA GLN A 351 17.22 -1.56 0.05
C GLN A 351 17.52 -0.83 -1.25
#